data_AF-A0A3G8R117-F1
#
_entry.id   AF-A0A3G8R117-F1
#
_cell.length_a   1.000
_cell.length_b   1.000
_cell.length_c   1.000
_cell.angle_alpha   90.00
_cell.angle_beta   90.00
_cell.angle_gamma   90.00
#
_symmetry.space_group_name_H-M   'P 1'
#
loop_
_entity.id
_entity.type
_entity.pdbx_description
1 polymer ?
#
loop_
_entity_poly.entity_id
_entity_poly.type
_entity_poly.pdbx_seq_one_letter_code
_entity_poly.pdbx_strand_id
1 'polypeptide(L)'
;MVLVDVHGSCLSRDIFNVNKDTNISVNSYLSRNNIVSSMMPPANISTRSEELLFFNSEYSHRCLRNGIEKNTVPILLNSSADFLVIDFFDLCQPVAVYKNTTFSTYDYSFYNTAAYKSESEQFQSINFLEIPSWLWYGYIDLYWEKMIEKFGGNIILVRTRGCNHYISRDGEVKDTPPAMLHFGNAIYNKQLYELEEYVINKYNPYVLDVSKYFIADEEYNRDVTPVHFEENYAISSWSLMQNIILNKPKQRYYDNLRPQVVADLLGRRVDERNFEVIWRETESFFVSNDLLDDICLESASIDIIQNRKWLATLYQKVDEVYSTFSDINMDEKLTFINEFINGIELSEEDNVFQRYYLNKLKEKQEYLNLPVEHLVESFTEALDKNDLRWVQMLNCLGILLPEDEAVMYYHLQYSIAVDNKLMITKLKQRLNCVE
;
A
#
# COMPACT_ATOMS: atom_id res chain seq x y z
N MET A 1 16.92 -5.48 19.42
CA MET A 1 17.00 -5.07 18.01
C MET A 1 16.40 -6.19 17.20
N VAL A 2 15.42 -5.90 16.34
CA VAL A 2 14.76 -6.85 15.44
C VAL A 2 15.44 -6.75 14.08
N LEU A 3 15.86 -7.89 13.53
CA LEU A 3 16.54 -7.97 12.25
C LEU A 3 15.54 -8.30 11.13
N VAL A 4 15.65 -7.60 10.01
CA VAL A 4 14.74 -7.76 8.87
C VAL A 4 15.55 -8.03 7.61
N ASP A 5 15.19 -9.08 6.88
CA ASP A 5 15.64 -9.23 5.51
C ASP A 5 14.62 -8.63 4.53
N VAL A 6 15.12 -8.06 3.45
CA VAL A 6 14.31 -7.48 2.38
C VAL A 6 14.64 -8.22 1.08
N HIS A 7 13.67 -8.95 0.54
CA HIS A 7 13.70 -9.49 -0.81
C HIS A 7 12.71 -8.73 -1.68
N GLY A 8 13.20 -7.65 -2.24
CA GLY A 8 12.41 -6.65 -2.94
C GLY A 8 13.34 -5.52 -3.33
N SER A 9 12.81 -4.56 -4.05
CA SER A 9 13.59 -3.48 -4.65
C SER A 9 13.31 -2.16 -3.93
N CYS A 10 13.20 -1.04 -4.65
CA CYS A 10 13.11 0.29 -4.08
C CYS A 10 11.89 0.46 -3.15
N LEU A 11 10.74 -0.13 -3.50
CA LEU A 11 9.48 -0.02 -2.73
C LEU A 11 9.60 -0.49 -1.29
N SER A 12 10.13 -1.69 -1.09
CA SER A 12 10.31 -2.27 0.25
C SER A 12 11.52 -1.70 0.97
N ARG A 13 12.59 -1.33 0.24
CA ARG A 13 13.81 -0.80 0.84
C ARG A 13 13.67 0.62 1.37
N ASP A 14 12.99 1.48 0.63
CA ASP A 14 12.91 2.91 0.93
C ASP A 14 12.09 3.18 2.21
N ILE A 15 11.15 2.28 2.54
CA ILE A 15 10.41 2.28 3.81
C ILE A 15 11.37 2.32 5.03
N PHE A 16 12.48 1.58 4.97
CA PHE A 16 13.47 1.52 6.05
C PHE A 16 14.46 2.70 6.06
N ASN A 17 14.37 3.63 5.11
CA ASN A 17 15.24 4.82 5.07
C ASN A 17 14.63 6.03 5.81
N VAL A 18 13.36 5.96 6.20
CA VAL A 18 12.61 7.07 6.85
C VAL A 18 13.20 7.43 8.21
N ASN A 19 13.44 6.44 9.09
CA ASN A 19 14.01 6.68 10.41
C ASN A 19 15.04 5.61 10.78
N LYS A 20 16.27 6.04 11.04
CA LYS A 20 17.38 5.15 11.41
C LYS A 20 17.50 4.90 12.91
N ASP A 21 16.88 5.74 13.74
CA ASP A 21 16.92 5.68 15.19
C ASP A 21 15.80 4.79 15.73
N THR A 22 15.81 3.51 15.34
CA THR A 22 14.78 2.55 15.76
C THR A 22 15.36 1.21 16.18
N ASN A 23 14.54 0.39 16.83
CA ASN A 23 14.91 -0.97 17.23
C ASN A 23 14.87 -1.98 16.06
N ILE A 24 14.72 -1.52 14.82
CA ILE A 24 14.61 -2.34 13.61
C ILE A 24 15.83 -2.07 12.73
N SER A 25 16.48 -3.13 12.26
CA SER A 25 17.63 -3.02 11.36
C SER A 25 17.50 -3.96 10.18
N VAL A 26 17.85 -3.46 8.98
CA VAL A 26 17.93 -4.28 7.77
C VAL A 26 19.21 -5.10 7.83
N ASN A 27 19.06 -6.43 7.84
CA ASN A 27 20.15 -7.39 7.86
C ASN A 27 20.67 -7.67 6.44
N SER A 28 19.83 -8.22 5.56
CA SER A 28 20.13 -8.41 4.14
C SER A 28 19.16 -7.66 3.25
N TYR A 29 19.68 -7.03 2.20
CA TYR A 29 18.89 -6.41 1.14
C TYR A 29 19.21 -7.07 -0.20
N LEU A 30 18.23 -7.76 -0.75
CA LEU A 30 18.31 -8.59 -1.95
C LEU A 30 17.41 -8.00 -3.03
N SER A 31 17.91 -6.96 -3.71
CA SER A 31 17.17 -6.25 -4.77
C SER A 31 17.47 -6.79 -6.15
N ARG A 32 16.61 -6.44 -7.13
CA ARG A 32 16.77 -6.79 -8.54
C ARG A 32 16.95 -8.30 -8.73
N ASN A 33 16.21 -9.07 -7.95
CA ASN A 33 16.21 -10.52 -7.93
C ASN A 33 14.77 -11.00 -8.12
N ASN A 34 14.46 -11.41 -9.34
CA ASN A 34 13.16 -11.95 -9.66
C ASN A 34 12.95 -13.28 -8.92
N ILE A 35 11.84 -13.41 -8.17
CA ILE A 35 11.56 -14.58 -7.31
C ILE A 35 11.53 -15.88 -8.13
N VAL A 36 10.84 -15.88 -9.27
CA VAL A 36 10.76 -17.06 -10.15
C VAL A 36 12.16 -17.47 -10.60
N SER A 37 12.94 -16.50 -11.09
CA SER A 37 14.32 -16.75 -11.52
C SER A 37 15.20 -17.26 -10.37
N SER A 38 14.97 -16.81 -9.14
CA SER A 38 15.75 -17.19 -7.96
C SER A 38 15.54 -18.65 -7.55
N MET A 39 14.45 -19.28 -8.01
CA MET A 39 14.15 -20.69 -7.78
C MET A 39 14.65 -21.62 -8.89
N MET A 40 15.16 -21.08 -9.99
CA MET A 40 15.74 -21.86 -11.08
C MET A 40 17.23 -22.20 -10.83
N PRO A 41 17.82 -23.17 -11.55
CA PRO A 41 19.25 -23.50 -11.42
C PRO A 41 20.17 -22.32 -11.77
N PRO A 42 21.41 -22.28 -11.24
CA PRO A 42 22.37 -21.23 -11.55
C PRO A 42 22.81 -21.25 -13.02
N ALA A 43 23.10 -20.06 -13.54
CA ALA A 43 23.65 -19.90 -14.88
C ALA A 43 25.19 -20.00 -14.80
N ASN A 44 25.79 -20.84 -15.66
CA ASN A 44 27.25 -20.92 -15.77
C ASN A 44 27.79 -19.74 -16.59
N ILE A 45 27.76 -18.56 -16.01
CA ILE A 45 28.15 -17.29 -16.62
C ILE A 45 29.06 -16.55 -15.63
N SER A 46 30.20 -16.06 -16.11
CA SER A 46 31.10 -15.22 -15.32
C SER A 46 30.98 -13.76 -15.77
N THR A 47 30.91 -12.86 -14.80
CA THR A 47 30.92 -11.40 -15.03
C THR A 47 31.91 -10.73 -14.09
N ARG A 48 32.41 -9.56 -14.45
CA ARG A 48 33.28 -8.73 -13.60
C ARG A 48 32.61 -7.38 -13.32
N SER A 49 32.93 -6.78 -12.17
CA SER A 49 32.29 -5.54 -11.74
C SER A 49 32.56 -4.38 -12.71
N GLU A 50 33.75 -4.34 -13.32
CA GLU A 50 34.15 -3.29 -14.26
C GLU A 50 33.35 -3.31 -15.57
N GLU A 51 32.64 -4.40 -15.85
CA GLU A 51 31.83 -4.56 -17.05
C GLU A 51 30.47 -3.86 -16.96
N LEU A 52 30.06 -3.40 -15.78
CA LEU A 52 28.73 -2.83 -15.53
C LEU A 52 28.57 -1.35 -15.87
N LEU A 53 29.51 -0.76 -16.64
CA LEU A 53 29.52 0.60 -17.20
C LEU A 53 28.80 1.66 -16.34
N PHE A 54 27.49 1.85 -16.58
CA PHE A 54 26.63 2.87 -15.96
C PHE A 54 26.39 2.68 -14.46
N PHE A 55 26.52 1.45 -13.96
CA PHE A 55 26.31 1.09 -12.56
C PHE A 55 27.53 0.39 -11.97
N ASN A 56 28.74 0.83 -12.30
CA ASN A 56 29.99 0.24 -11.81
C ASN A 56 30.14 0.43 -10.27
N SER A 57 29.53 -0.48 -9.51
CA SER A 57 29.63 -0.55 -8.05
C SER A 57 29.61 -2.01 -7.59
N GLU A 58 30.27 -2.28 -6.45
CA GLU A 58 30.21 -3.59 -5.77
C GLU A 58 28.78 -4.04 -5.47
N TYR A 59 27.89 -3.08 -5.18
CA TYR A 59 26.48 -3.35 -4.95
C TYR A 59 25.81 -3.93 -6.20
N SER A 60 25.96 -3.25 -7.33
CA SER A 60 25.39 -3.64 -8.62
C SER A 60 25.88 -5.02 -9.06
N HIS A 61 27.19 -5.25 -8.93
CA HIS A 61 27.80 -6.53 -9.28
C HIS A 61 27.30 -7.66 -8.38
N ARG A 62 27.18 -7.41 -7.07
CA ARG A 62 26.59 -8.38 -6.14
C ARG A 62 25.14 -8.72 -6.49
N CYS A 63 24.31 -7.74 -6.83
CA CYS A 63 22.93 -8.00 -7.25
C CYS A 63 22.86 -8.87 -8.52
N LEU A 64 23.66 -8.55 -9.54
CA LEU A 64 23.74 -9.37 -10.76
C LEU A 64 24.23 -10.79 -10.46
N ARG A 65 25.28 -10.92 -9.63
CA ARG A 65 25.81 -12.24 -9.22
C ARG A 65 24.79 -13.04 -8.45
N ASN A 66 24.05 -12.45 -7.52
CA ASN A 66 22.97 -13.13 -6.81
C ASN A 66 21.91 -13.69 -7.78
N GLY A 67 21.59 -12.94 -8.85
CA GLY A 67 20.67 -13.40 -9.90
C GLY A 67 21.21 -14.56 -10.74
N ILE A 68 22.50 -14.52 -11.12
CA ILE A 68 23.16 -15.55 -11.93
C ILE A 68 23.43 -16.82 -11.11
N GLU A 69 24.02 -16.67 -9.92
CA GLU A 69 24.48 -17.75 -9.03
C GLU A 69 23.36 -18.30 -8.14
N LYS A 70 22.19 -17.63 -8.08
CA LYS A 70 21.01 -18.04 -7.29
C LYS A 70 21.24 -18.01 -5.78
N ASN A 71 21.97 -17.01 -5.31
CA ASN A 71 22.34 -16.90 -3.89
C ASN A 71 21.19 -16.36 -3.02
N THR A 72 20.19 -15.71 -3.60
CA THR A 72 19.09 -15.04 -2.86
C THR A 72 18.38 -15.96 -1.88
N VAL A 73 17.88 -17.11 -2.34
CA VAL A 73 17.14 -18.05 -1.48
C VAL A 73 18.06 -18.70 -0.43
N PRO A 74 19.27 -19.19 -0.78
CA PRO A 74 20.24 -19.64 0.22
C PRO A 74 20.57 -18.59 1.30
N ILE A 75 20.74 -17.32 0.93
CA ILE A 75 21.00 -16.24 1.89
C ILE A 75 19.82 -16.12 2.88
N LEU A 76 18.59 -16.06 2.37
CA LEU A 76 17.38 -15.96 3.21
C LEU A 76 17.21 -17.14 4.16
N LEU A 77 17.40 -18.37 3.66
CA LEU A 77 17.26 -19.59 4.47
C LEU A 77 18.28 -19.67 5.61
N ASN A 78 19.49 -19.17 5.38
CA ASN A 78 20.57 -19.17 6.38
C ASN A 78 20.61 -17.90 7.24
N SER A 79 19.71 -16.95 7.02
CA SER A 79 19.70 -15.67 7.71
C SER A 79 19.28 -15.78 9.18
N SER A 80 19.79 -14.86 10.01
CA SER A 80 19.36 -14.67 11.40
C SER A 80 18.23 -13.64 11.55
N ALA A 81 17.64 -13.15 10.45
CA ALA A 81 16.55 -12.18 10.51
C ALA A 81 15.27 -12.76 11.14
N ASP A 82 14.54 -11.92 11.86
CA ASP A 82 13.26 -12.24 12.51
C ASP A 82 12.07 -12.10 11.57
N PHE A 83 12.21 -11.23 10.56
CA PHE A 83 11.19 -10.90 9.57
C PHE A 83 11.76 -10.91 8.15
N LEU A 84 10.87 -11.20 7.21
CA LEU A 84 11.12 -11.05 5.77
C LEU A 84 10.10 -10.07 5.18
N VAL A 85 10.60 -9.03 4.50
CA VAL A 85 9.78 -8.11 3.70
C VAL A 85 9.97 -8.42 2.23
N ILE A 86 8.87 -8.52 1.49
CA ILE A 86 8.83 -8.92 0.10
C ILE A 86 8.00 -7.93 -0.72
N ASP A 87 8.47 -7.58 -1.91
CA ASP A 87 7.64 -6.98 -2.96
C ASP A 87 7.79 -7.78 -4.26
N PHE A 88 6.86 -7.60 -5.20
CA PHE A 88 6.89 -8.26 -6.51
C PHE A 88 7.32 -7.35 -7.65
N PHE A 89 7.95 -6.21 -7.34
CA PHE A 89 8.34 -5.26 -8.37
C PHE A 89 9.32 -5.86 -9.39
N ASP A 90 10.25 -6.71 -8.94
CA ASP A 90 11.23 -7.36 -9.83
C ASP A 90 10.58 -8.36 -10.82
N LEU A 91 9.27 -8.67 -10.69
CA LEU A 91 8.50 -9.40 -11.71
C LEU A 91 8.03 -8.52 -12.87
N CYS A 92 8.00 -7.19 -12.70
CA CYS A 92 7.66 -6.27 -13.77
C CYS A 92 8.78 -6.12 -14.80
N GLN A 93 10.01 -6.51 -14.44
CA GLN A 93 11.17 -6.35 -15.30
C GLN A 93 11.42 -7.62 -16.14
N PRO A 94 11.80 -7.48 -17.42
CA PRO A 94 12.28 -8.60 -18.21
C PRO A 94 13.54 -9.24 -17.60
N VAL A 95 13.61 -10.56 -17.69
CA VAL A 95 14.76 -11.38 -17.28
C VAL A 95 15.48 -11.93 -18.51
N ALA A 96 16.78 -12.15 -18.40
CA ALA A 96 17.53 -12.87 -19.41
C ALA A 96 17.23 -14.37 -19.30
N VAL A 97 17.00 -15.02 -20.44
CA VAL A 97 16.90 -16.48 -20.57
C VAL A 97 18.23 -17.00 -21.08
N TYR A 98 18.76 -18.03 -20.43
CA TYR A 98 19.98 -18.70 -20.84
C TYR A 98 19.84 -20.21 -20.61
N LYS A 99 19.90 -20.99 -21.71
CA LYS A 99 19.71 -22.44 -21.68
C LYS A 99 18.41 -22.83 -20.96
N ASN A 100 18.50 -23.40 -19.76
CA ASN A 100 17.38 -23.89 -18.97
C ASN A 100 17.12 -23.06 -17.70
N THR A 101 17.58 -21.80 -17.67
CA THR A 101 17.38 -20.89 -16.53
C THR A 101 17.10 -19.47 -17.00
N THR A 102 16.61 -18.64 -16.08
CA THR A 102 16.45 -17.21 -16.26
C THR A 102 17.15 -16.46 -15.13
N PHE A 103 17.56 -15.21 -15.34
CA PHE A 103 18.11 -14.36 -14.27
C PHE A 103 17.86 -12.88 -14.52
N SER A 104 17.74 -12.12 -13.43
CA SER A 104 17.61 -10.66 -13.49
C SER A 104 18.88 -10.02 -14.04
N THR A 105 18.72 -9.05 -14.94
CA THR A 105 19.82 -8.43 -15.68
C THR A 105 20.44 -7.22 -14.97
N TYR A 106 19.92 -6.88 -13.79
CA TYR A 106 20.23 -5.65 -13.04
C TYR A 106 20.06 -4.40 -13.91
N ASP A 107 18.82 -4.00 -14.16
CA ASP A 107 18.47 -2.84 -14.99
C ASP A 107 19.21 -2.84 -16.34
N TYR A 108 19.16 -3.98 -17.05
CA TYR A 108 19.79 -4.21 -18.37
C TYR A 108 21.34 -4.19 -18.37
N SER A 109 21.98 -4.03 -17.21
CA SER A 109 23.45 -3.93 -17.10
C SER A 109 24.17 -5.19 -17.60
N PHE A 110 23.56 -6.37 -17.43
CA PHE A 110 24.08 -7.62 -17.95
C PHE A 110 24.43 -7.56 -19.45
N TYR A 111 23.61 -6.86 -20.25
CA TYR A 111 23.82 -6.78 -21.71
C TYR A 111 25.05 -5.97 -22.11
N ASN A 112 25.72 -5.31 -21.15
CA ASN A 112 26.99 -4.62 -21.37
C ASN A 112 28.22 -5.49 -21.09
N THR A 113 28.04 -6.67 -20.51
CA THR A 113 29.13 -7.58 -20.11
C THR A 113 29.77 -8.30 -21.30
N ALA A 114 31.02 -8.76 -21.16
CA ALA A 114 31.65 -9.57 -22.20
C ALA A 114 30.87 -10.87 -22.43
N ALA A 115 30.31 -11.47 -21.37
CA ALA A 115 29.53 -12.70 -21.45
C ALA A 115 28.34 -12.59 -22.43
N TYR A 116 27.62 -11.47 -22.41
CA TYR A 116 26.55 -11.24 -23.39
C TYR A 116 27.12 -10.89 -24.77
N LYS A 117 28.09 -9.96 -24.84
CA LYS A 117 28.61 -9.45 -26.12
C LYS A 117 29.31 -10.51 -26.97
N SER A 118 29.92 -11.53 -26.35
CA SER A 118 30.62 -12.59 -27.09
C SER A 118 29.67 -13.64 -27.67
N GLU A 119 28.51 -13.85 -27.05
CA GLU A 119 27.60 -14.96 -27.36
C GLU A 119 26.12 -14.52 -27.30
N SER A 120 25.79 -13.34 -27.80
CA SER A 120 24.45 -12.73 -27.68
C SER A 120 23.33 -13.61 -28.21
N GLU A 121 23.62 -14.42 -29.23
CA GLU A 121 22.72 -15.40 -29.86
C GLU A 121 22.16 -16.43 -28.86
N GLN A 122 22.86 -16.68 -27.74
CA GLN A 122 22.46 -17.66 -26.73
C GLN A 122 21.46 -17.12 -25.70
N PHE A 123 21.18 -15.83 -25.74
CA PHE A 123 20.33 -15.16 -24.77
C PHE A 123 19.01 -14.74 -25.41
N GLN A 124 17.94 -14.86 -24.64
CA GLN A 124 16.64 -14.27 -24.96
C GLN A 124 16.18 -13.41 -23.78
N SER A 125 15.12 -12.63 -23.98
CA SER A 125 14.49 -11.85 -22.92
C SER A 125 13.02 -12.22 -22.83
N ILE A 126 12.53 -12.43 -21.61
CA ILE A 126 11.10 -12.66 -21.34
C ILE A 126 10.66 -11.84 -20.14
N ASN A 127 9.38 -11.52 -20.08
CA ASN A 127 8.74 -11.02 -18.86
C ASN A 127 7.78 -12.10 -18.34
N PHE A 128 7.89 -12.47 -17.07
CA PHE A 128 7.02 -13.51 -16.49
C PHE A 128 5.55 -13.10 -16.46
N LEU A 129 5.27 -11.81 -16.28
CA LEU A 129 3.90 -11.31 -16.31
C LEU A 129 3.29 -11.38 -17.71
N GLU A 130 4.09 -11.44 -18.77
CA GLU A 130 3.60 -11.50 -20.16
C GLU A 130 3.39 -12.93 -20.68
N ILE A 131 3.70 -13.96 -19.87
CA ILE A 131 3.52 -15.37 -20.24
C ILE A 131 2.52 -16.08 -19.32
N PRO A 132 1.91 -17.20 -19.75
CA PRO A 132 0.91 -17.90 -18.95
C PRO A 132 1.41 -18.27 -17.54
N SER A 133 0.63 -17.90 -16.52
CA SER A 133 0.97 -18.06 -15.09
C SER A 133 1.31 -19.50 -14.69
N TRP A 134 0.64 -20.49 -15.28
CA TRP A 134 0.88 -21.92 -15.00
C TRP A 134 2.30 -22.39 -15.33
N LEU A 135 3.07 -21.64 -16.12
CA LEU A 135 4.49 -21.94 -16.40
C LEU A 135 5.41 -21.60 -15.23
N TRP A 136 5.01 -20.68 -14.33
CA TRP A 136 5.91 -20.13 -13.33
C TRP A 136 5.35 -20.00 -11.91
N TYR A 137 4.03 -20.09 -11.71
CA TYR A 137 3.42 -20.06 -10.38
C TYR A 137 3.95 -21.18 -9.47
N GLY A 138 4.33 -22.34 -10.02
CA GLY A 138 4.98 -23.39 -9.24
C GLY A 138 6.28 -22.94 -8.57
N TYR A 139 7.03 -22.02 -9.18
CA TYR A 139 8.24 -21.45 -8.54
C TYR A 139 7.89 -20.46 -7.43
N ILE A 140 6.79 -19.69 -7.58
CA ILE A 140 6.26 -18.85 -6.51
C ILE A 140 5.89 -19.73 -5.32
N ASP A 141 5.18 -20.83 -5.56
CA ASP A 141 4.78 -21.75 -4.50
C ASP A 141 5.97 -22.32 -3.74
N LEU A 142 6.96 -22.86 -4.46
CA LEU A 142 8.18 -23.41 -3.86
C LEU A 142 8.96 -22.36 -3.07
N TYR A 143 8.96 -21.11 -3.53
CA TYR A 143 9.60 -20.01 -2.81
C TYR A 143 8.86 -19.71 -1.50
N TRP A 144 7.53 -19.53 -1.56
CA TRP A 144 6.72 -19.19 -0.40
C TRP A 144 6.69 -20.31 0.64
N GLU A 145 6.63 -21.58 0.21
CA GLU A 145 6.75 -22.74 1.12
C GLU A 145 8.05 -22.68 1.93
N LYS A 146 9.17 -22.39 1.27
CA LYS A 146 10.48 -22.23 1.94
C LYS A 146 10.53 -21.03 2.88
N MET A 147 9.96 -19.91 2.48
CA MET A 147 9.96 -18.71 3.31
C MET A 147 9.05 -18.86 4.52
N ILE A 148 7.89 -19.52 4.37
CA ILE A 148 6.99 -19.85 5.48
C ILE A 148 7.65 -20.84 6.44
N GLU A 149 8.37 -21.86 5.94
CA GLU A 149 9.14 -22.76 6.80
C GLU A 149 10.20 -21.99 7.62
N LYS A 150 10.85 -21.00 7.02
CA LYS A 150 11.92 -20.22 7.66
C LYS A 150 11.42 -19.11 8.61
N PHE A 151 10.44 -18.32 8.19
CA PHE A 151 9.99 -17.10 8.88
C PHE A 151 8.61 -17.27 9.55
N GLY A 152 7.91 -18.38 9.30
CA GLY A 152 6.54 -18.58 9.78
C GLY A 152 5.62 -17.46 9.31
N GLY A 153 4.80 -16.94 10.23
CA GLY A 153 3.91 -15.81 9.97
C GLY A 153 4.57 -14.42 10.00
N ASN A 154 5.90 -14.32 10.05
CA ASN A 154 6.64 -13.05 10.08
C ASN A 154 7.11 -12.62 8.68
N ILE A 155 6.24 -12.77 7.68
CA ILE A 155 6.47 -12.30 6.32
C ILE A 155 5.53 -11.13 6.06
N ILE A 156 6.07 -10.06 5.48
CA ILE A 156 5.33 -8.86 5.10
C ILE A 156 5.41 -8.71 3.58
N LEU A 157 4.27 -8.80 2.91
CA LEU A 157 4.12 -8.49 1.50
C LEU A 157 3.77 -7.00 1.34
N VAL A 158 4.62 -6.25 0.67
CA VAL A 158 4.36 -4.87 0.26
C VAL A 158 3.73 -4.92 -1.12
N ARG A 159 2.43 -4.62 -1.18
CA ARG A 159 1.71 -4.55 -2.45
C ARG A 159 2.16 -3.34 -3.24
N THR A 160 2.19 -3.50 -4.55
CA THR A 160 2.61 -2.43 -5.45
C THR A 160 1.56 -2.19 -6.52
N ARG A 161 1.11 -0.94 -6.61
CA ARG A 161 0.34 -0.41 -7.73
C ARG A 161 1.07 0.81 -8.27
N GLY A 162 1.60 0.72 -9.48
CA GLY A 162 2.31 1.83 -10.10
C GLY A 162 1.38 2.80 -10.82
N CYS A 163 1.83 4.04 -11.00
CA CYS A 163 1.17 5.07 -11.78
C CYS A 163 2.16 5.67 -12.79
N ASN A 164 1.79 5.71 -14.07
CA ASN A 164 2.62 6.32 -15.13
C ASN A 164 2.48 7.85 -15.20
N HIS A 165 2.00 8.48 -14.13
CA HIS A 165 1.95 9.93 -13.98
C HIS A 165 2.74 10.34 -12.74
N TYR A 166 3.33 11.53 -12.78
CA TYR A 166 4.08 12.10 -11.67
C TYR A 166 3.81 13.59 -11.53
N ILE A 167 3.99 14.12 -10.32
CA ILE A 167 3.97 15.56 -10.02
C ILE A 167 5.36 16.11 -10.31
N SER A 168 5.46 17.01 -11.28
CA SER A 168 6.72 17.68 -11.58
C SER A 168 6.99 18.85 -10.62
N ARG A 169 8.23 19.34 -10.58
CA ARG A 169 8.62 20.45 -9.68
C ARG A 169 7.82 21.74 -9.88
N ASP A 170 7.25 21.93 -11.06
CA ASP A 170 6.43 23.09 -11.39
C ASP A 170 4.97 22.93 -10.90
N GLY A 171 4.62 21.80 -10.27
CA GLY A 171 3.25 21.50 -9.81
C GLY A 171 2.33 20.94 -10.91
N GLU A 172 2.87 20.63 -12.08
CA GLU A 172 2.13 20.01 -13.19
C GLU A 172 2.24 18.48 -13.12
N VAL A 173 1.14 17.78 -13.44
CA VAL A 173 1.10 16.33 -13.56
C VAL A 173 1.45 15.93 -14.99
N LYS A 174 2.49 15.10 -15.14
CA LYS A 174 3.06 14.70 -16.44
C LYS A 174 3.14 13.18 -16.54
N ASP A 175 3.16 12.68 -17.77
CA ASP A 175 3.44 11.27 -18.05
C ASP A 175 4.89 10.93 -17.66
N THR A 176 5.11 9.73 -17.12
CA THR A 176 6.45 9.18 -16.88
C THR A 176 7.28 9.25 -18.18
N PRO A 177 8.51 9.77 -18.14
CA PRO A 177 9.34 9.93 -19.34
C PRO A 177 9.53 8.63 -20.14
N PRO A 178 9.52 8.65 -21.49
CA PRO A 178 9.69 7.47 -22.34
C PRO A 178 10.94 6.62 -22.10
N ALA A 179 11.98 7.22 -21.50
CA ALA A 179 13.24 6.54 -21.19
C ALA A 179 13.19 5.73 -19.88
N MET A 180 12.15 5.90 -19.07
CA MET A 180 11.91 5.14 -17.84
C MET A 180 10.98 3.96 -18.11
N LEU A 181 10.85 3.05 -17.15
CA LEU A 181 9.99 1.87 -17.30
C LEU A 181 8.51 2.22 -17.08
N HIS A 182 7.63 1.90 -18.04
CA HIS A 182 6.17 2.13 -17.97
C HIS A 182 5.38 0.91 -17.50
N PHE A 183 5.67 0.39 -16.31
CA PHE A 183 4.91 -0.74 -15.74
C PHE A 183 3.77 -0.29 -14.81
N GLY A 184 3.54 1.02 -14.64
CA GLY A 184 2.37 1.57 -13.92
C GLY A 184 1.07 1.58 -14.76
N ASN A 185 0.91 0.62 -15.67
CA ASN A 185 -0.26 0.52 -16.55
C ASN A 185 -1.25 -0.55 -16.08
N ALA A 186 -2.46 -0.53 -16.63
CA ALA A 186 -3.55 -1.42 -16.20
C ALA A 186 -3.23 -2.92 -16.35
N ILE A 187 -2.40 -3.32 -17.33
CA ILE A 187 -2.05 -4.72 -17.55
C ILE A 187 -1.13 -5.21 -16.43
N TYR A 188 -0.03 -4.51 -16.20
CA TYR A 188 0.93 -4.87 -15.16
C TYR A 188 0.34 -4.78 -13.75
N ASN A 189 -0.39 -3.70 -13.45
CA ASN A 189 -1.07 -3.55 -12.17
C ASN A 189 -2.08 -4.68 -11.92
N LYS A 190 -2.84 -5.10 -12.95
CA LYS A 190 -3.76 -6.23 -12.83
C LYS A 190 -3.02 -7.55 -12.56
N GLN A 191 -1.96 -7.83 -13.30
CA GLN A 191 -1.22 -9.09 -13.18
C GLN A 191 -0.48 -9.21 -11.85
N LEU A 192 0.11 -8.10 -11.37
CA LEU A 192 0.66 -8.02 -10.02
C LEU A 192 -0.44 -8.24 -8.97
N TYR A 193 -1.57 -7.54 -9.10
CA TYR A 193 -2.69 -7.68 -8.17
C TYR A 193 -3.17 -9.13 -8.08
N GLU A 194 -3.36 -9.81 -9.22
CA GLU A 194 -3.77 -11.23 -9.26
C GLU A 194 -2.76 -12.16 -8.59
N LEU A 195 -1.45 -11.94 -8.78
CA LEU A 195 -0.40 -12.70 -8.12
C LEU A 195 -0.37 -12.44 -6.60
N GLU A 196 -0.47 -11.18 -6.19
CA GLU A 196 -0.51 -10.78 -4.78
C GLU A 196 -1.72 -11.41 -4.10
N GLU A 197 -2.91 -11.32 -4.69
CA GLU A 197 -4.13 -11.98 -4.17
C GLU A 197 -3.96 -13.49 -4.05
N TYR A 198 -3.37 -14.15 -5.06
CA TYR A 198 -3.08 -15.57 -5.01
C TYR A 198 -2.20 -15.93 -3.78
N VAL A 199 -1.15 -15.15 -3.55
CA VAL A 199 -0.23 -15.34 -2.42
C VAL A 199 -0.89 -15.03 -1.08
N ILE A 200 -1.65 -13.93 -1.00
CA ILE A 200 -2.36 -13.51 0.22
C ILE A 200 -3.33 -14.60 0.65
N ASN A 201 -4.16 -15.10 -0.28
CA ASN A 201 -5.15 -16.14 0.00
C ASN A 201 -4.52 -17.48 0.40
N LYS A 202 -3.37 -17.83 -0.19
CA LYS A 202 -2.73 -19.13 0.04
C LYS A 202 -1.82 -19.16 1.27
N TYR A 203 -1.11 -18.07 1.56
CA TYR A 203 -0.03 -18.05 2.56
C TYR A 203 -0.28 -17.09 3.74
N ASN A 204 -1.29 -16.21 3.64
CA ASN A 204 -1.70 -15.27 4.71
C ASN A 204 -0.53 -14.49 5.37
N PRO A 205 0.34 -13.81 4.60
CA PRO A 205 1.35 -12.93 5.17
C PRO A 205 0.70 -11.69 5.79
N TYR A 206 1.49 -10.89 6.53
CA TYR A 206 1.12 -9.48 6.69
C TYR A 206 1.15 -8.79 5.33
N VAL A 207 0.24 -7.85 5.11
CA VAL A 207 0.08 -7.13 3.84
C VAL A 207 0.10 -5.63 4.12
N LEU A 208 0.93 -4.91 3.39
CA LEU A 208 0.97 -3.45 3.36
C LEU A 208 0.51 -3.00 1.97
N ASP A 209 -0.69 -2.42 1.89
CA ASP A 209 -1.40 -2.06 0.65
C ASP A 209 -1.81 -0.58 0.64
N VAL A 210 -0.81 0.29 0.60
CA VAL A 210 -1.04 1.76 0.59
C VAL A 210 -0.53 2.43 -0.67
N SER A 211 0.29 1.77 -1.49
CA SER A 211 0.87 2.37 -2.71
C SER A 211 -0.19 2.94 -3.66
N LYS A 212 -1.38 2.32 -3.69
CA LYS A 212 -2.52 2.69 -4.56
C LYS A 212 -3.07 4.10 -4.36
N TYR A 213 -2.70 4.78 -3.27
CA TYR A 213 -3.12 6.15 -2.95
C TYR A 213 -2.13 7.23 -3.38
N PHE A 214 -0.93 6.82 -3.78
CA PHE A 214 0.20 7.73 -4.02
C PHE A 214 0.65 7.69 -5.47
N ILE A 215 1.27 8.79 -5.91
CA ILE A 215 1.98 8.87 -7.19
C ILE A 215 3.39 9.39 -6.95
N ALA A 216 4.22 9.40 -7.99
CA ALA A 216 5.57 9.95 -7.90
C ALA A 216 5.55 11.49 -7.78
N ASP A 217 6.50 12.03 -7.01
CA ASP A 217 6.73 13.48 -6.84
C ASP A 217 8.21 13.79 -7.10
N GLU A 218 8.47 14.57 -8.16
CA GLU A 218 9.82 14.93 -8.64
C GLU A 218 10.60 15.82 -7.65
N GLU A 219 9.89 16.56 -6.80
CA GLU A 219 10.51 17.38 -5.76
C GLU A 219 11.09 16.48 -4.65
N TYR A 220 10.36 15.42 -4.30
CA TYR A 220 10.81 14.43 -3.31
C TYR A 220 11.86 13.46 -3.89
N ASN A 221 11.61 12.88 -5.06
CA ASN A 221 12.53 11.97 -5.73
C ASN A 221 12.63 12.27 -7.23
N ARG A 222 13.85 12.54 -7.71
CA ARG A 222 14.12 12.83 -9.13
C ARG A 222 13.88 11.64 -10.04
N ASP A 223 13.98 10.42 -9.51
CA ASP A 223 13.59 9.23 -10.25
C ASP A 223 12.07 9.06 -10.12
N VAL A 224 11.36 9.42 -11.18
CA VAL A 224 9.89 9.38 -11.25
C VAL A 224 9.39 8.08 -11.88
N THR A 225 10.20 7.02 -11.84
CA THR A 225 9.75 5.68 -12.21
C THR A 225 8.50 5.33 -11.38
N PRO A 226 7.48 4.65 -11.94
CA PRO A 226 6.14 4.41 -11.33
C PRO A 226 6.06 3.68 -9.97
N VAL A 227 7.16 3.58 -9.21
CA VAL A 227 7.30 2.94 -7.89
C VAL A 227 7.99 3.84 -6.86
N HIS A 228 8.47 5.01 -7.29
CA HIS A 228 9.07 6.01 -6.42
C HIS A 228 8.00 7.05 -6.07
N PHE A 229 7.19 6.72 -5.08
CA PHE A 229 6.10 7.56 -4.62
C PHE A 229 6.58 8.79 -3.85
N GLU A 230 5.66 9.73 -3.64
CA GLU A 230 5.83 10.90 -2.78
C GLU A 230 6.16 10.55 -1.31
N GLU A 231 6.69 11.52 -0.56
CA GLU A 231 7.19 11.34 0.82
C GLU A 231 6.19 10.65 1.75
N ASN A 232 4.91 10.99 1.60
CA ASN A 232 3.84 10.46 2.44
C ASN A 232 3.63 8.95 2.29
N TYR A 233 3.98 8.36 1.15
CA TYR A 233 4.02 6.90 1.02
C TYR A 233 5.05 6.31 1.96
N ALA A 234 6.27 6.86 1.98
CA ALA A 234 7.36 6.36 2.80
C ALA A 234 7.04 6.47 4.30
N ILE A 235 6.54 7.64 4.74
CA ILE A 235 6.15 7.88 6.13
C ILE A 235 5.03 6.92 6.58
N SER A 236 3.97 6.80 5.77
CA SER A 236 2.82 5.94 6.08
C SER A 236 3.24 4.47 6.17
N SER A 237 3.97 4.01 5.14
CA SER A 237 4.45 2.63 5.07
C SER A 237 5.39 2.31 6.22
N TRP A 238 6.27 3.25 6.61
CA TRP A 238 7.15 3.06 7.75
C TRP A 238 6.39 2.92 9.07
N SER A 239 5.42 3.79 9.34
CA SER A 239 4.61 3.69 10.56
C SER A 239 3.88 2.35 10.66
N LEU A 240 3.32 1.85 9.55
CA LEU A 240 2.65 0.55 9.50
C LEU A 240 3.65 -0.61 9.67
N MET A 241 4.79 -0.55 8.97
CA MET A 241 5.87 -1.52 9.06
C MET A 241 6.40 -1.66 10.50
N GLN A 242 6.62 -0.55 11.19
CA GLN A 242 7.03 -0.54 12.59
C GLN A 242 6.01 -1.23 13.49
N ASN A 243 4.73 -0.91 13.33
CA ASN A 243 3.66 -1.53 14.11
C ASN A 243 3.63 -3.05 13.91
N ILE A 244 3.71 -3.52 12.65
CA ILE A 244 3.74 -4.95 12.35
C ILE A 244 4.93 -5.65 13.01
N ILE A 245 6.14 -5.10 12.82
CA ILE A 245 7.38 -5.73 13.28
C ILE A 245 7.49 -5.73 14.81
N LEU A 246 7.14 -4.63 15.46
CA LEU A 246 7.33 -4.45 16.91
C LEU A 246 6.16 -5.04 17.72
N ASN A 247 4.93 -4.91 17.24
CA ASN A 247 3.73 -5.27 18.01
C ASN A 247 3.10 -6.60 17.58
N LYS A 248 3.43 -7.12 16.38
CA LYS A 248 2.91 -8.39 15.85
C LYS A 248 1.38 -8.53 16.00
N PRO A 249 0.61 -7.54 15.54
CA PRO A 249 -0.85 -7.51 15.68
C PRO A 249 -1.52 -8.70 15.00
N LYS A 250 -2.73 -9.05 15.45
CA LYS A 250 -3.52 -10.13 14.81
C LYS A 250 -3.96 -9.79 13.39
N GLN A 251 -4.32 -8.52 13.17
CA GLN A 251 -4.68 -8.00 11.84
C GLN A 251 -3.52 -8.22 10.88
N ARG A 252 -3.81 -8.77 9.70
CA ARG A 252 -2.81 -9.08 8.69
C ARG A 252 -2.79 -8.08 7.54
N TYR A 253 -3.93 -7.48 7.18
CA TYR A 253 -4.03 -6.54 6.07
C TYR A 253 -4.04 -5.09 6.53
N TYR A 254 -3.18 -4.25 5.94
CA TYR A 254 -3.04 -2.82 6.24
C TYR A 254 -3.15 -1.97 4.98
N ASP A 255 -4.20 -1.17 4.89
CA ASP A 255 -4.53 -0.29 3.76
C ASP A 255 -5.03 1.09 4.21
N ASN A 256 -4.86 1.41 5.50
CA ASN A 256 -5.33 2.63 6.11
C ASN A 256 -4.25 3.71 6.12
N LEU A 257 -4.68 4.96 6.14
CA LEU A 257 -3.81 6.14 6.24
C LEU A 257 -4.07 6.87 7.56
N ARG A 258 -3.14 7.74 7.97
CA ARG A 258 -3.42 8.70 9.04
C ARG A 258 -4.23 9.87 8.48
N PRO A 259 -5.11 10.51 9.26
CA PRO A 259 -5.83 11.70 8.82
C PRO A 259 -4.90 12.80 8.30
N GLN A 260 -3.74 13.03 8.93
CA GLN A 260 -2.74 13.98 8.43
C GLN A 260 -2.28 13.66 7.00
N VAL A 261 -2.09 12.37 6.68
CA VAL A 261 -1.67 11.97 5.34
C VAL A 261 -2.78 12.25 4.33
N VAL A 262 -4.04 11.96 4.66
CA VAL A 262 -5.18 12.32 3.80
C VAL A 262 -5.26 13.84 3.59
N ALA A 263 -5.02 14.62 4.64
CA ALA A 263 -4.94 16.08 4.54
C ALA A 263 -3.86 16.52 3.55
N ASP A 264 -2.66 15.92 3.60
CA ASP A 264 -1.57 16.24 2.69
C ASP A 264 -1.88 15.83 1.24
N LEU A 265 -2.52 14.67 1.03
CA LEU A 265 -2.93 14.21 -0.31
C LEU A 265 -3.98 15.15 -0.91
N LEU A 266 -4.97 15.60 -0.13
CA LEU A 266 -5.93 16.63 -0.54
C LEU A 266 -5.24 17.99 -0.76
N GLY A 267 -4.21 18.28 0.03
CA GLY A 267 -3.44 19.52 0.06
C GLY A 267 -2.32 19.62 -0.98
N ARG A 268 -2.14 18.60 -1.84
CA ARG A 268 -1.10 18.60 -2.90
C ARG A 268 -1.06 19.92 -3.67
N ARG A 269 0.15 20.44 -3.90
CA ARG A 269 0.42 21.74 -4.54
C ARG A 269 0.31 21.68 -6.07
N VAL A 270 -0.83 21.18 -6.54
CA VAL A 270 -1.20 21.13 -7.97
C VAL A 270 -2.46 21.99 -8.17
N ASP A 271 -2.81 22.34 -9.40
CA ASP A 271 -4.13 22.95 -9.67
C ASP A 271 -5.26 21.90 -9.66
N GLU A 272 -6.52 22.33 -9.81
CA GLU A 272 -7.68 21.43 -9.77
C GLU A 272 -7.69 20.44 -10.94
N ARG A 273 -7.24 20.86 -12.12
CA ARG A 273 -7.19 20.02 -13.32
C ARG A 273 -6.16 18.90 -13.17
N ASN A 274 -4.97 19.23 -12.68
CA ASN A 274 -3.92 18.27 -12.38
C ASN A 274 -4.35 17.34 -11.23
N PHE A 275 -5.01 17.88 -10.21
CA PHE A 275 -5.56 17.04 -9.13
C PHE A 275 -6.60 16.04 -9.63
N GLU A 276 -7.48 16.43 -10.57
CA GLU A 276 -8.43 15.52 -11.20
C GLU A 276 -7.74 14.36 -11.92
N VAL A 277 -6.59 14.60 -12.57
CA VAL A 277 -5.78 13.52 -13.16
C VAL A 277 -5.35 12.54 -12.07
N ILE A 278 -4.75 13.03 -10.98
CA ILE A 278 -4.31 12.18 -9.86
C ILE A 278 -5.49 11.39 -9.31
N TRP A 279 -6.63 12.06 -9.09
CA TRP A 279 -7.85 11.46 -8.55
C TRP A 279 -8.35 10.26 -9.36
N ARG A 280 -8.21 10.30 -10.70
CA ARG A 280 -8.60 9.19 -11.59
C ARG A 280 -7.59 8.05 -11.63
N GLU A 281 -6.32 8.37 -11.41
CA GLU A 281 -5.21 7.41 -11.50
C GLU A 281 -4.98 6.66 -10.18
N THR A 282 -5.36 7.24 -9.05
CA THR A 282 -5.26 6.62 -7.71
C THR A 282 -6.58 6.00 -7.26
N GLU A 283 -6.52 5.15 -6.23
CA GLU A 283 -7.73 4.74 -5.50
C GLU A 283 -8.17 5.85 -4.54
N SER A 284 -9.42 5.78 -4.07
CA SER A 284 -9.92 6.67 -3.02
C SER A 284 -9.09 6.49 -1.76
N PHE A 285 -8.49 7.58 -1.28
CA PHE A 285 -7.64 7.58 -0.10
C PHE A 285 -8.40 7.96 1.20
N PHE A 286 -9.73 8.01 1.17
CA PHE A 286 -10.59 8.18 2.35
C PHE A 286 -10.69 6.86 3.13
N VAL A 287 -9.61 6.54 3.83
CA VAL A 287 -9.40 5.29 4.59
C VAL A 287 -8.71 5.54 5.93
N SER A 288 -8.92 6.73 6.48
CA SER A 288 -8.21 7.23 7.66
C SER A 288 -9.11 7.45 8.88
N ASN A 289 -10.40 7.75 8.68
CA ASN A 289 -11.31 8.15 9.73
C ASN A 289 -12.79 8.02 9.36
N ASP A 290 -13.51 7.15 10.05
CA ASP A 290 -14.93 6.90 9.82
C ASP A 290 -15.85 8.10 10.11
N LEU A 291 -15.37 9.16 10.78
CA LEU A 291 -16.15 10.40 10.97
C LEU A 291 -16.30 11.18 9.66
N LEU A 292 -15.22 11.29 8.88
CA LEU A 292 -15.12 12.12 7.68
C LEU A 292 -15.20 11.33 6.37
N ASP A 293 -14.65 10.10 6.36
CA ASP A 293 -14.41 9.35 5.13
C ASP A 293 -15.71 8.99 4.40
N ASP A 294 -16.73 8.54 5.10
CA ASP A 294 -18.00 8.12 4.50
C ASP A 294 -18.75 9.28 3.82
N ILE A 295 -18.77 10.47 4.44
CA ILE A 295 -19.36 11.67 3.81
C ILE A 295 -18.60 11.99 2.52
N CYS A 296 -17.27 11.85 2.53
CA CYS A 296 -16.47 12.05 1.34
C CYS A 296 -16.72 10.97 0.25
N LEU A 297 -16.88 9.70 0.64
CA LEU A 297 -17.14 8.58 -0.27
C LEU A 297 -18.53 8.65 -0.91
N GLU A 298 -19.51 9.25 -0.22
CA GLU A 298 -20.85 9.51 -0.74
C GLU A 298 -20.94 10.77 -1.63
N SER A 299 -19.90 11.61 -1.60
CA SER A 299 -19.88 12.88 -2.32
C SER A 299 -19.42 12.73 -3.77
N ALA A 300 -19.91 13.60 -4.66
CA ALA A 300 -19.45 13.60 -6.04
C ALA A 300 -17.98 14.03 -6.12
N SER A 301 -17.21 13.39 -7.01
CA SER A 301 -15.76 13.68 -7.14
C SER A 301 -15.49 15.15 -7.46
N ILE A 302 -16.34 15.82 -8.24
CA ILE A 302 -16.18 17.24 -8.55
C ILE A 302 -16.25 18.12 -7.30
N ASP A 303 -17.16 17.80 -6.38
CA ASP A 303 -17.32 18.56 -5.14
C ASP A 303 -16.10 18.37 -4.24
N ILE A 304 -15.59 17.13 -4.15
CA ILE A 304 -14.35 16.83 -3.43
C ILE A 304 -13.18 17.63 -4.00
N ILE A 305 -12.99 17.62 -5.33
CA ILE A 305 -11.86 18.28 -5.99
C ILE A 305 -11.91 19.80 -5.74
N GLN A 306 -13.08 20.42 -5.91
CA GLN A 306 -13.26 21.87 -5.70
C GLN A 306 -13.09 22.28 -4.24
N ASN A 307 -13.38 21.38 -3.30
CA ASN A 307 -13.32 21.66 -1.85
C ASN A 307 -12.13 21.02 -1.14
N ARG A 308 -11.20 20.40 -1.87
CA ARG A 308 -10.12 19.56 -1.29
C ARG A 308 -9.27 20.30 -0.26
N LYS A 309 -9.01 21.60 -0.46
CA LYS A 309 -8.22 22.39 0.50
C LYS A 309 -8.96 22.60 1.82
N TRP A 310 -10.27 22.83 1.76
CA TRP A 310 -11.10 22.93 2.95
C TRP A 310 -11.18 21.57 3.65
N LEU A 311 -11.42 20.49 2.90
CA LEU A 311 -11.39 19.12 3.43
C LEU A 311 -10.04 18.80 4.10
N ALA A 312 -8.92 19.19 3.49
CA ALA A 312 -7.58 19.01 4.08
C ALA A 312 -7.48 19.64 5.47
N THR A 313 -8.05 20.84 5.68
CA THR A 313 -8.07 21.47 7.02
C THR A 313 -8.89 20.67 8.03
N LEU A 314 -9.97 20.00 7.60
CA LEU A 314 -10.76 19.14 8.49
C LEU A 314 -9.98 17.90 8.88
N TYR A 315 -9.35 17.21 7.93
CA TYR A 315 -8.53 16.02 8.21
C TYR A 315 -7.34 16.35 9.11
N GLN A 316 -6.70 17.51 8.93
CA GLN A 316 -5.64 17.98 9.82
C GLN A 316 -6.14 18.17 11.26
N LYS A 317 -7.28 18.85 11.45
CA LYS A 317 -7.89 19.03 12.79
C LYS A 317 -8.29 17.69 13.43
N VAL A 318 -8.79 16.75 12.63
CA VAL A 318 -9.11 15.40 13.12
C VAL A 318 -7.85 14.64 13.52
N ASP A 319 -6.73 14.81 12.80
CA ASP A 319 -5.46 14.19 13.20
C ASP A 319 -5.01 14.69 14.59
N GLU A 320 -5.13 15.98 14.86
CA GLU A 320 -4.81 16.57 16.18
C GLU A 320 -5.64 15.93 17.29
N VAL A 321 -6.95 15.74 17.04
CA VAL A 321 -7.85 15.04 17.95
C VAL A 321 -7.39 13.59 18.18
N TYR A 322 -7.14 12.82 17.11
CA TYR A 322 -6.78 11.40 17.19
C TYR A 322 -5.36 11.15 17.72
N SER A 323 -4.43 12.09 17.54
CA SER A 323 -3.08 12.01 18.10
C SER A 323 -3.08 12.02 19.64
N THR A 324 -4.17 12.52 20.24
CA THR A 324 -4.40 12.57 21.69
C THR A 324 -5.09 11.29 22.21
N PHE A 325 -5.52 10.37 21.32
CA PHE A 325 -6.46 9.30 21.65
C PHE A 325 -5.85 8.01 22.21
N SER A 326 -4.52 7.86 22.29
CA SER A 326 -3.91 6.56 22.57
C SER A 326 -4.24 5.96 23.94
N ASP A 327 -4.77 6.73 24.90
CA ASP A 327 -5.07 6.24 26.25
C ASP A 327 -6.38 6.80 26.88
N ILE A 328 -7.25 7.46 26.10
CA ILE A 328 -8.45 8.12 26.65
C ILE A 328 -9.72 7.27 26.48
N ASN A 329 -10.65 7.41 27.42
CA ASN A 329 -11.94 6.72 27.40
C ASN A 329 -12.87 7.29 26.30
N MET A 330 -13.96 6.59 26.01
CA MET A 330 -14.89 6.98 24.94
C MET A 330 -15.59 8.33 25.19
N ASP A 331 -15.89 8.68 26.44
CA ASP A 331 -16.54 9.96 26.78
C ASP A 331 -15.64 11.16 26.46
N GLU A 332 -14.34 11.03 26.73
CA GLU A 332 -13.34 12.03 26.35
C GLU A 332 -13.20 12.13 24.83
N LYS A 333 -13.17 10.99 24.11
CA LYS A 333 -13.16 10.99 22.63
C LYS A 333 -14.38 11.72 22.07
N LEU A 334 -15.57 11.46 22.62
CA LEU A 334 -16.80 12.13 22.19
C LEU A 334 -16.76 13.62 22.47
N THR A 335 -16.17 14.04 23.59
CA THR A 335 -15.97 15.46 23.90
C THR A 335 -15.10 16.13 22.82
N PHE A 336 -13.97 15.53 22.46
CA PHE A 336 -13.12 16.07 21.39
C PHE A 336 -13.79 16.07 20.02
N ILE A 337 -14.55 15.02 19.67
CA ILE A 337 -15.34 14.99 18.43
C ILE A 337 -16.37 16.12 18.42
N ASN A 338 -17.07 16.34 19.53
CA ASN A 338 -18.05 17.41 19.66
C ASN A 338 -17.40 18.80 19.55
N GLU A 339 -16.28 19.02 20.22
CA GLU A 339 -15.51 20.27 20.12
C GLU A 339 -15.04 20.52 18.69
N PHE A 340 -14.54 19.48 18.01
CA PHE A 340 -14.14 19.55 16.61
C PHE A 340 -15.31 19.97 15.71
N ILE A 341 -16.46 19.27 15.77
CA ILE A 341 -17.62 19.55 14.91
C ILE A 341 -18.19 20.94 15.20
N ASN A 342 -18.31 21.31 16.48
CA ASN A 342 -18.82 22.61 16.89
C ASN A 342 -17.88 23.77 16.52
N GLY A 343 -16.58 23.49 16.43
CA GLY A 343 -15.55 24.44 16.01
C GLY A 343 -15.43 24.64 14.50
N ILE A 344 -16.26 23.96 13.69
CA ILE A 344 -16.34 24.21 12.24
C ILE A 344 -17.23 25.44 12.01
N GLU A 345 -16.60 26.59 11.81
CA GLU A 345 -17.29 27.82 11.42
C GLU A 345 -17.52 27.84 9.91
N LEU A 346 -18.75 28.12 9.49
CA LEU A 346 -19.07 28.40 8.09
C LEU A 346 -19.24 29.91 7.87
N SER A 347 -18.67 30.42 6.77
CA SER A 347 -18.84 31.79 6.31
C SER A 347 -20.05 31.93 5.38
N GLU A 348 -20.52 33.16 5.13
CA GLU A 348 -21.56 33.41 4.13
C GLU A 348 -21.10 33.04 2.70
N GLU A 349 -19.79 33.06 2.46
CA GLU A 349 -19.15 32.72 1.18
C GLU A 349 -19.05 31.20 0.95
N ASP A 350 -19.32 30.40 1.98
CA ASP A 350 -19.21 28.95 1.90
C ASP A 350 -20.27 28.35 0.97
N ASN A 351 -19.82 27.43 0.14
CA ASN A 351 -20.62 26.87 -0.94
C ASN A 351 -21.60 25.78 -0.44
N VAL A 352 -22.43 25.31 -1.36
CA VAL A 352 -23.47 24.30 -1.10
C VAL A 352 -22.87 23.01 -0.53
N PHE A 353 -21.70 22.60 -1.03
CA PHE A 353 -21.03 21.38 -0.58
C PHE A 353 -20.58 21.49 0.88
N GLN A 354 -19.93 22.58 1.29
CA GLN A 354 -19.45 22.76 2.67
C GLN A 354 -20.61 22.75 3.67
N ARG A 355 -21.73 23.38 3.33
CA ARG A 355 -22.96 23.37 4.14
C ARG A 355 -23.57 21.98 4.24
N TYR A 356 -23.66 21.27 3.11
CA TYR A 356 -24.11 19.88 3.08
C TYR A 356 -23.24 18.98 3.97
N TYR A 357 -21.92 19.08 3.82
CA TYR A 357 -20.96 18.29 4.55
C TYR A 357 -21.04 18.54 6.07
N LEU A 358 -21.12 19.80 6.50
CA LEU A 358 -21.30 20.12 7.92
C LEU A 358 -22.64 19.62 8.47
N ASN A 359 -23.72 19.71 7.70
CA ASN A 359 -25.02 19.17 8.12
C ASN A 359 -24.94 17.65 8.35
N LYS A 360 -24.22 16.92 7.48
CA LYS A 360 -23.98 15.49 7.65
C LYS A 360 -23.13 15.18 8.89
N LEU A 361 -22.12 15.99 9.18
CA LEU A 361 -21.36 15.86 10.43
C LEU A 361 -22.22 16.12 11.67
N LYS A 362 -23.10 17.13 11.65
CA LYS A 362 -24.02 17.40 12.76
C LYS A 362 -25.05 16.29 12.95
N GLU A 363 -25.57 15.72 11.86
CA GLU A 363 -26.44 14.54 11.94
C GLU A 363 -25.73 13.35 12.61
N LYS A 364 -24.46 13.09 12.26
CA LYS A 364 -23.65 12.09 12.98
C LYS A 364 -23.42 12.44 14.44
N GLN A 365 -23.15 13.71 14.72
CA GLN A 365 -22.95 14.21 16.09
C GLN A 365 -24.17 13.91 16.97
N GLU A 366 -25.38 14.07 16.42
CA GLU A 366 -26.62 13.72 17.13
C GLU A 366 -26.66 12.23 17.51
N TYR A 367 -26.32 11.32 16.58
CA TYR A 367 -26.28 9.88 16.87
C TYR A 367 -25.17 9.49 17.85
N LEU A 368 -23.97 10.06 17.69
CA LEU A 368 -22.81 9.77 18.55
C LEU A 368 -23.04 10.22 20.00
N ASN A 369 -23.94 11.18 20.24
CA ASN A 369 -24.30 11.66 21.57
C ASN A 369 -25.47 10.90 22.21
N LEU A 370 -26.08 9.92 21.52
CA LEU A 370 -27.09 9.06 22.12
C LEU A 370 -26.43 8.05 23.06
N PRO A 371 -27.10 7.62 24.16
CA PRO A 371 -26.71 6.44 24.89
C PRO A 371 -26.58 5.25 23.92
N VAL A 372 -25.51 4.46 24.06
CA VAL A 372 -25.19 3.37 23.12
C VAL A 372 -26.36 2.40 22.99
N GLU A 373 -27.03 2.07 24.10
CA GLU A 373 -28.20 1.18 24.09
C GLU A 373 -29.33 1.74 23.23
N HIS A 374 -29.57 3.05 23.30
CA HIS A 374 -30.61 3.71 22.53
C HIS A 374 -30.26 3.81 21.04
N LEU A 375 -28.98 3.99 20.71
CA LEU A 375 -28.51 3.96 19.31
C LEU A 375 -28.66 2.56 18.71
N VAL A 376 -28.36 1.49 19.46
CA VAL A 376 -28.56 0.10 19.03
C VAL A 376 -30.04 -0.20 18.80
N GLU A 377 -30.92 0.24 19.71
CA GLU A 377 -32.38 0.12 19.53
C GLU A 377 -32.86 0.84 18.26
N SER A 378 -32.42 2.10 18.09
CA SER A 378 -32.78 2.92 16.92
C SER A 378 -32.27 2.32 15.60
N PHE A 379 -31.03 1.80 15.61
CA PHE A 379 -30.45 1.08 14.48
C PHE A 379 -31.29 -0.13 14.10
N THR A 380 -31.65 -0.96 15.07
CA THR A 380 -32.43 -2.19 14.84
C THR A 380 -33.82 -1.85 14.30
N GLU A 381 -34.48 -0.85 14.88
CA GLU A 381 -35.79 -0.38 14.41
C GLU A 381 -35.73 0.18 12.97
N ALA A 382 -34.70 0.97 12.66
CA ALA A 382 -34.49 1.52 11.32
C ALA A 382 -34.20 0.41 10.30
N LEU A 383 -33.38 -0.58 10.67
CA LEU A 383 -33.08 -1.74 9.84
C LEU A 383 -34.35 -2.55 9.52
N ASP A 384 -35.15 -2.88 10.54
CA ASP A 384 -36.40 -3.64 10.41
C ASP A 384 -37.44 -2.91 9.53
N LYS A 385 -37.43 -1.58 9.56
CA LYS A 385 -38.32 -0.73 8.76
C LYS A 385 -37.80 -0.41 7.36
N ASN A 386 -36.61 -0.91 6.99
CA ASN A 386 -35.89 -0.52 5.76
C ASN A 386 -35.65 1.00 5.64
N ASP A 387 -35.44 1.67 6.77
CA ASP A 387 -35.08 3.08 6.80
C ASP A 387 -33.57 3.25 6.64
N LEU A 388 -33.14 3.84 5.52
CA LEU A 388 -31.72 3.98 5.15
C LEU A 388 -30.86 4.71 6.19
N ARG A 389 -31.46 5.42 7.16
CA ARG A 389 -30.73 5.97 8.32
C ARG A 389 -29.98 4.91 9.12
N TRP A 390 -30.38 3.64 9.04
CA TRP A 390 -29.67 2.54 9.70
C TRP A 390 -28.20 2.46 9.30
N VAL A 391 -27.84 2.84 8.06
CA VAL A 391 -26.45 2.80 7.57
C VAL A 391 -25.59 3.80 8.34
N GLN A 392 -26.09 5.02 8.52
CA GLN A 392 -25.39 6.06 9.29
C GLN A 392 -25.29 5.71 10.77
N MET A 393 -26.36 5.14 11.35
CA MET A 393 -26.35 4.65 12.72
C MET A 393 -25.33 3.51 12.90
N LEU A 394 -25.23 2.59 11.93
CA LEU A 394 -24.24 1.53 11.94
C LEU A 394 -22.81 2.09 11.90
N ASN A 395 -22.53 3.09 11.05
CA ASN A 395 -21.23 3.77 11.04
C ASN A 395 -20.91 4.42 12.40
N CYS A 396 -21.87 5.07 13.04
CA CYS A 396 -21.70 5.63 14.39
C CYS A 396 -21.45 4.55 15.45
N LEU A 397 -22.14 3.40 15.36
CA LEU A 397 -21.86 2.24 16.22
C LEU A 397 -20.45 1.68 15.98
N GLY A 398 -19.95 1.68 14.74
CA GLY A 398 -18.57 1.31 14.43
C GLY A 398 -17.53 2.21 15.10
N ILE A 399 -17.82 3.51 15.25
CA ILE A 399 -16.98 4.46 15.98
C ILE A 399 -17.03 4.21 17.50
N LEU A 400 -18.23 3.97 18.04
CA LEU A 400 -18.47 3.82 19.48
C LEU A 400 -18.04 2.45 20.02
N LEU A 401 -18.22 1.40 19.22
CA LEU A 401 -18.04 0.00 19.56
C LEU A 401 -17.14 -0.70 18.52
N PRO A 402 -15.91 -0.23 18.29
CA PRO A 402 -15.07 -0.71 17.19
C PRO A 402 -14.65 -2.18 17.30
N GLU A 403 -14.72 -2.77 18.49
CA GLU A 403 -14.37 -4.17 18.78
C GLU A 403 -15.60 -5.07 19.02
N ASP A 404 -16.82 -4.55 18.89
CA ASP A 404 -18.04 -5.35 19.06
C ASP A 404 -18.26 -6.25 17.83
N GLU A 405 -18.30 -7.56 18.06
CA GLU A 405 -18.42 -8.56 17.00
C GLU A 405 -19.75 -8.47 16.24
N ALA A 406 -20.85 -8.09 16.91
CA ALA A 406 -22.15 -7.96 16.24
C ALA A 406 -22.15 -6.75 15.31
N VAL A 407 -21.61 -5.61 15.76
CA VAL A 407 -21.44 -4.41 14.92
C VAL A 407 -20.55 -4.72 13.72
N MET A 408 -19.41 -5.39 13.93
CA MET A 408 -18.54 -5.84 12.84
C MET A 408 -19.25 -6.77 11.86
N TYR A 409 -20.09 -7.68 12.35
CA TYR A 409 -20.87 -8.58 11.51
C TYR A 409 -21.90 -7.83 10.66
N TYR A 410 -22.63 -6.85 11.22
CA TYR A 410 -23.54 -6.02 10.45
C TYR A 410 -22.82 -5.22 9.36
N HIS A 411 -21.65 -4.65 9.68
CA HIS A 411 -20.81 -4.00 8.66
C HIS A 411 -20.37 -4.98 7.57
N LEU A 412 -20.08 -6.25 7.92
CA LEU A 412 -19.69 -7.26 6.95
C LEU A 412 -20.85 -7.57 6.02
N GLN A 413 -22.05 -7.79 6.55
CA GLN A 413 -23.24 -8.06 5.74
C GLN A 413 -23.59 -6.88 4.82
N TYR A 414 -23.50 -5.66 5.34
CA TYR A 414 -23.66 -4.46 4.51
C TYR A 414 -22.62 -4.40 3.39
N SER A 415 -21.34 -4.63 3.72
CA SER A 415 -20.24 -4.61 2.75
C SER A 415 -20.42 -5.67 1.66
N ILE A 416 -20.91 -6.86 2.01
CA ILE A 416 -21.29 -7.92 1.05
C ILE A 416 -22.42 -7.42 0.14
N ALA A 417 -23.45 -6.81 0.71
CA ALA A 417 -24.61 -6.35 -0.06
C ALA A 417 -24.26 -5.27 -1.09
N VAL A 418 -23.26 -4.44 -0.81
CA VAL A 418 -22.78 -3.38 -1.71
C VAL A 418 -21.53 -3.78 -2.54
N ASP A 419 -21.12 -5.05 -2.50
CA ASP A 419 -19.91 -5.58 -3.16
C ASP A 419 -18.62 -4.82 -2.81
N ASN A 420 -18.47 -4.35 -1.57
CA ASN A 420 -17.26 -3.71 -1.08
C ASN A 420 -16.22 -4.78 -0.67
N LYS A 421 -15.56 -5.37 -1.67
CA LYS A 421 -14.57 -6.47 -1.52
C LYS A 421 -13.48 -6.18 -0.48
N LEU A 422 -12.99 -4.95 -0.44
CA LEU A 422 -11.93 -4.55 0.49
C LEU A 422 -12.41 -4.65 1.94
N MET A 423 -13.57 -4.04 2.23
CA MET A 423 -14.15 -4.05 3.58
C MET A 423 -14.60 -5.47 3.98
N ILE A 424 -15.06 -6.28 3.03
CA ILE A 424 -15.35 -7.71 3.25
C ILE A 424 -14.11 -8.45 3.73
N THR A 425 -12.98 -8.33 3.02
CA THR A 425 -11.73 -8.98 3.41
C THR A 425 -11.26 -8.51 4.79
N LYS A 426 -11.29 -7.19 5.03
CA LYS A 426 -10.89 -6.59 6.32
C LYS A 426 -11.74 -7.11 7.49
N LEU A 427 -13.06 -7.10 7.34
CA LEU A 427 -13.97 -7.55 8.39
C LEU A 427 -13.93 -9.06 8.61
N LYS A 428 -13.82 -9.87 7.54
CA LYS A 428 -13.61 -11.32 7.65
C LYS A 428 -12.35 -11.65 8.46
N GLN A 429 -11.24 -10.94 8.20
CA GLN A 429 -10.01 -11.12 8.96
C GLN A 429 -10.16 -10.74 10.43
N ARG A 430 -10.83 -9.61 10.75
CA ARG A 430 -11.07 -9.18 12.14
C ARG A 430 -11.96 -10.17 12.89
N LEU A 431 -12.99 -10.70 12.24
CA LEU A 431 -13.91 -11.70 12.80
C LEU A 431 -13.32 -13.12 12.85
N ASN A 432 -12.08 -13.33 12.39
CA ASN A 432 -11.47 -14.66 12.19
C ASN A 432 -12.35 -15.60 11.34
N CYS A 433 -13.19 -15.06 10.45
CA CYS A 433 -13.94 -15.83 9.48
C CYS A 433 -13.02 -16.15 8.30
N VAL A 434 -12.21 -17.20 8.44
CA VAL A 434 -11.49 -17.79 7.29
C VAL A 434 -12.44 -18.80 6.65
N GLU A 435 -12.82 -18.56 5.40
CA GLU A 435 -13.58 -19.51 4.57
C GLU A 435 -12.71 -20.67 4.09
#